data_AF-A0A507F894-F1
#
_entry.id   AF-A0A507F894-F1
#
_cell.length_a   1.000
_cell.length_b   1.000
_cell.length_c   1.000
_cell.angle_alpha   90.00
_cell.angle_beta   90.00
_cell.angle_gamma   90.00
#
_symmetry.space_group_name_H-M   'P 1'
#
loop_
_entity.id
_entity.type
_entity.pdbx_description
1 polymer ?
#
loop_
_entity_poly.entity_id
_entity_poly.type
_entity_poly.pdbx_seq_one_letter_code
_entity_poly.pdbx_strand_id
1 'polypeptide(L)'
;MTVEGPVQATNGQSHARTNSKAEARFKPACKVLNALAGKKADPQKKSLLDAVTKRVDLSPVLGTELHGIQLSQLTEQQKEDLALLVSERGVVFFRDQDIDLDQQQDLGKSWGPLHVHPIGRKDEAKEDAQIFQTNEASKIHAGDGWHTDISFEEVPSAYAILKLLEVPPVGGDTIWVSTYAAYDKLSPSFRDTIEHLTALHNAEQFLAAKSDPTGSIYLRRENVVQSNEHPVVRTHPTTGWKILYVNAGFTKHIKGYTKAESDALLHFLTKHIATSDDIKVRFRWEKNSVAIWDNRATQHLALWDYYPNTRHAQRVVVLGERPYYDSKSKSQLEAGGASYQAPPLWTRDIDGGKLGYKW
;
A
#
# COMPACT_ATOMS: atom_id res chain seq x y z
N MET A 1 -53.07 -41.53 -24.50
CA MET A 1 -53.21 -42.31 -23.26
C MET A 1 -51.87 -42.34 -22.58
N THR A 2 -51.88 -41.96 -21.31
CA THR A 2 -50.78 -41.83 -20.36
C THR A 2 -49.99 -43.13 -20.18
N VAL A 3 -48.67 -43.01 -20.00
CA VAL A 3 -47.92 -43.88 -19.09
C VAL A 3 -46.91 -42.99 -18.36
N GLU A 4 -47.21 -42.65 -17.11
CA GLU A 4 -46.26 -42.09 -16.15
C GLU A 4 -45.43 -43.23 -15.55
N GLY A 5 -44.12 -43.02 -15.46
CA GLY A 5 -43.20 -43.85 -14.68
C GLY A 5 -42.28 -42.93 -13.84
N PRO A 6 -41.92 -43.32 -12.61
CA PRO A 6 -41.35 -42.39 -11.63
C PRO A 6 -39.85 -42.18 -11.87
N VAL A 7 -39.41 -40.92 -11.94
CA VAL A 7 -37.99 -40.56 -11.89
C VAL A 7 -37.61 -40.31 -10.43
N GLN A 8 -36.77 -41.21 -9.90
CA GLN A 8 -36.13 -41.05 -8.59
C GLN A 8 -35.23 -39.81 -8.59
N ALA A 9 -35.49 -38.90 -7.67
CA ALA A 9 -34.59 -37.79 -7.36
C ALA A 9 -33.41 -38.30 -6.52
N THR A 10 -32.22 -38.39 -7.12
CA THR A 10 -30.98 -38.53 -6.36
C THR A 10 -30.55 -37.16 -5.86
N ASN A 11 -30.77 -36.91 -4.56
CA ASN A 11 -30.20 -35.78 -3.82
C ASN A 11 -28.67 -35.93 -3.77
N GLY A 12 -27.98 -35.33 -4.74
CA GLY A 12 -26.54 -35.08 -4.68
C GLY A 12 -26.26 -33.75 -3.98
N GLN A 13 -26.35 -33.72 -2.65
CA GLN A 13 -25.75 -32.63 -1.88
C GLN A 13 -24.22 -32.74 -2.02
N SER A 14 -23.63 -31.95 -2.93
CA SER A 14 -22.19 -31.71 -2.90
C SER A 14 -21.90 -30.83 -1.68
N HIS A 15 -21.66 -31.46 -0.53
CA HIS A 15 -20.99 -30.79 0.58
C HIS A 15 -19.56 -30.46 0.14
N ALA A 16 -19.38 -29.28 -0.46
CA ALA A 16 -18.10 -28.60 -0.49
C ALA A 16 -17.68 -28.43 0.97
N ARG A 17 -16.78 -29.29 1.44
CA ARG A 17 -16.13 -29.10 2.74
C ARG A 17 -15.23 -27.89 2.61
N THR A 18 -15.78 -26.71 2.91
CA THR A 18 -14.97 -25.52 3.15
C THR A 18 -13.99 -25.86 4.26
N ASN A 19 -12.70 -25.78 3.98
CA ASN A 19 -11.67 -26.07 4.97
C ASN A 19 -11.63 -24.89 5.95
N SER A 20 -12.49 -24.92 6.97
CA SER A 20 -12.72 -23.82 7.91
C SER A 20 -11.45 -23.32 8.62
N LYS A 21 -10.43 -24.18 8.75
CA LYS A 21 -9.10 -23.80 9.27
C LYS A 21 -8.31 -22.91 8.30
N ALA A 22 -8.46 -23.11 6.98
CA ALA A 22 -7.82 -22.26 5.98
C ALA A 22 -8.46 -20.87 5.96
N GLU A 23 -9.80 -20.78 6.02
CA GLU A 23 -10.50 -19.49 6.04
C GLU A 23 -10.26 -18.66 7.31
N ALA A 24 -10.11 -19.32 8.47
CA ALA A 24 -9.86 -18.64 9.74
C ALA A 24 -8.55 -17.84 9.76
N ARG A 25 -7.55 -18.23 8.96
CA ARG A 25 -6.25 -17.54 8.83
C ARG A 25 -6.34 -16.24 8.02
N PHE A 26 -7.35 -16.12 7.15
CA PHE A 26 -7.59 -14.94 6.32
C PHE A 26 -8.57 -13.94 6.95
N LYS A 27 -9.26 -14.31 8.03
CA LYS A 27 -10.12 -13.39 8.78
C LYS A 27 -9.24 -12.61 9.74
N PRO A 28 -8.97 -11.30 9.50
CA PRO A 28 -8.36 -10.48 10.51
C PRO A 28 -9.31 -10.49 11.70
N ALA A 29 -8.80 -10.74 12.90
CA ALA A 29 -9.59 -10.47 14.08
C ALA A 29 -9.88 -8.96 14.07
N CYS A 30 -11.08 -8.57 13.63
CA CYS A 30 -11.58 -7.18 13.65
C CYS A 30 -11.63 -6.59 15.08
N LYS A 31 -11.26 -7.39 16.08
CA LYS A 31 -11.04 -7.00 17.46
C LYS A 31 -9.71 -6.25 17.59
N VAL A 32 -9.82 -4.94 17.37
CA VAL A 32 -8.99 -3.89 17.98
C VAL A 32 -7.49 -4.19 17.94
N LEU A 33 -6.80 -3.66 16.93
CA LEU A 33 -5.34 -3.49 16.98
C LEU A 33 -5.02 -2.49 18.10
N ASN A 34 -5.00 -2.98 19.33
CA ASN A 34 -4.71 -2.24 20.57
C ASN A 34 -3.25 -1.71 20.63
N ALA A 35 -2.45 -1.92 19.57
CA ALA A 35 -1.13 -1.32 19.42
C ALA A 35 -0.91 -0.98 17.94
N LEU A 36 -1.28 0.24 17.55
CA LEU A 36 -0.86 0.80 16.27
C LEU A 36 0.65 1.09 16.36
N ALA A 37 1.43 0.49 15.47
CA ALA A 37 2.87 0.71 15.44
C ALA A 37 3.21 2.21 15.34
N GLY A 38 4.23 2.63 16.10
CA GLY A 38 4.68 4.01 16.19
C GLY A 38 3.95 4.83 17.25
N LYS A 39 2.90 4.32 17.91
CA LYS A 39 2.23 5.04 19.01
C LYS A 39 3.06 5.12 20.28
N LYS A 40 4.05 4.23 20.46
CA LYS A 40 4.97 4.22 21.60
C LYS A 40 6.35 4.80 21.26
N ALA A 41 6.48 5.34 20.05
CA ALA A 41 7.71 5.99 19.61
C ALA A 41 8.00 7.25 20.44
N ASP A 42 9.28 7.56 20.61
CA ASP A 42 9.69 8.91 20.96
C ASP A 42 9.30 9.84 19.79
N PRO A 43 8.60 10.97 20.02
CA PRO A 43 8.31 11.94 18.96
C PRO A 43 9.57 12.40 18.20
N GLN A 44 10.72 12.49 18.87
CA GLN A 44 12.02 12.82 18.28
C GLN A 44 12.75 11.61 17.72
N LYS A 45 12.25 10.40 17.95
CA LYS A 45 12.78 9.12 17.43
C LYS A 45 14.25 8.92 17.81
N LYS A 46 14.65 9.40 19.00
CA LYS A 46 16.06 9.48 19.41
C LYS A 46 16.74 8.12 19.41
N SER A 47 16.07 7.08 19.90
CA SER A 47 16.69 5.75 20.00
C SER A 47 17.13 5.22 18.63
N LEU A 48 16.37 5.57 17.58
CA LEU A 48 16.70 5.24 16.20
C LEU A 48 17.71 6.24 15.62
N LEU A 49 17.42 7.54 15.69
CA LEU A 49 18.19 8.57 14.99
C LEU A 49 19.57 8.84 15.61
N ASP A 50 19.78 8.56 16.89
CA ASP A 50 21.10 8.66 17.52
C ASP A 50 21.99 7.45 17.14
N ALA A 51 21.37 6.34 16.69
CA ALA A 51 22.08 5.13 16.28
C ALA A 51 22.45 5.11 14.79
N VAL A 52 21.91 6.02 13.96
CA VAL A 52 22.28 6.10 12.54
C VAL A 52 23.54 6.94 12.37
N THR A 53 24.41 6.53 11.45
CA THR A 53 25.62 7.30 11.14
C THR A 53 25.32 8.45 10.16
N LYS A 54 24.26 8.33 9.38
CA LYS A 54 23.82 9.33 8.40
C LYS A 54 22.32 9.17 8.12
N ARG A 55 21.64 10.30 7.99
CA ARG A 55 20.27 10.42 7.49
C ARG A 55 20.26 11.31 6.25
N VAL A 56 19.56 10.89 5.21
CA VAL A 56 19.35 11.67 3.99
C VAL A 56 17.86 11.70 3.66
N ASP A 57 17.22 12.86 3.73
CA ASP A 57 15.86 13.02 3.26
C ASP A 57 15.90 13.22 1.73
N LEU A 58 15.24 12.32 0.98
CA LEU A 58 15.37 12.23 -0.48
C LEU A 58 14.43 13.20 -1.21
N SER A 59 13.31 13.55 -0.60
CA SER A 59 12.44 14.64 -1.03
C SER A 59 11.87 15.36 0.20
N PRO A 60 11.29 16.56 0.05
CA PRO A 60 10.77 17.28 1.20
C PRO A 60 9.58 16.58 1.89
N VAL A 61 8.70 15.91 1.14
CA VAL A 61 7.44 15.36 1.67
C VAL A 61 7.45 13.84 1.86
N LEU A 62 8.47 13.15 1.35
CA LEU A 62 8.53 11.69 1.24
C LEU A 62 9.98 11.20 1.18
N GLY A 63 10.26 10.03 1.76
CA GLY A 63 11.52 9.33 1.53
C GLY A 63 12.64 9.80 2.44
N THR A 64 13.22 8.85 3.18
CA THR A 64 14.40 9.06 4.00
C THR A 64 15.31 7.83 3.91
N GLU A 65 16.59 8.01 3.63
CA GLU A 65 17.59 6.95 3.68
C GLU A 65 18.37 7.03 5.00
N LEU A 66 18.48 5.88 5.68
CA LEU A 66 19.21 5.73 6.93
C LEU A 66 20.41 4.81 6.74
N HIS A 67 21.57 5.22 7.26
CA HIS A 67 22.82 4.46 7.18
C HIS A 67 23.36 4.11 8.56
N GLY A 68 24.20 3.07 8.62
CA GLY A 68 24.95 2.71 9.84
C GLY A 68 24.17 1.87 10.84
N ILE A 69 22.97 1.40 10.49
CA ILE A 69 22.14 0.52 11.33
C ILE A 69 21.71 -0.73 10.54
N GLN A 70 21.58 -1.84 11.25
CA GLN A 70 21.09 -3.11 10.70
C GLN A 70 19.69 -3.40 11.25
N LEU A 71 18.73 -3.65 10.34
CA LEU A 71 17.34 -3.94 10.69
C LEU A 71 17.19 -5.20 11.55
N SER A 72 18.11 -6.16 11.41
CA SER A 72 18.18 -7.40 12.20
C SER A 72 18.53 -7.16 13.68
N GLN A 73 19.04 -5.97 14.03
CA GLN A 73 19.58 -5.65 15.35
C GLN A 73 18.76 -4.57 16.09
N LEU A 74 17.62 -4.15 15.54
CA LEU A 74 16.81 -3.11 16.16
C LEU A 74 16.26 -3.56 17.51
N THR A 75 16.39 -2.68 18.50
CA THR A 75 15.68 -2.80 19.78
C THR A 75 14.18 -2.53 19.59
N GLU A 76 13.35 -2.95 20.54
CA GLU A 76 11.91 -2.69 20.49
C GLU A 76 11.57 -1.20 20.39
N GLN A 77 12.30 -0.33 21.10
CA GLN A 77 12.08 1.12 21.00
C GLN A 77 12.46 1.66 19.61
N GLN A 78 13.55 1.17 19.02
CA GLN A 78 13.93 1.56 17.66
C GLN A 78 12.92 1.10 16.61
N LYS A 79 12.27 -0.05 16.81
CA LYS A 79 11.19 -0.53 15.93
C LYS A 79 9.97 0.40 15.99
N GLU A 80 9.59 0.89 17.17
CA GLU A 80 8.52 1.88 17.34
C GLU A 80 8.90 3.23 16.69
N ASP A 81 10.10 3.73 16.98
CA ASP A 81 10.62 4.97 16.39
C ASP A 81 10.69 4.88 14.85
N LEU A 82 11.06 3.72 14.31
CA LEU A 82 11.08 3.45 12.88
C LEU A 82 9.67 3.43 12.28
N ALA A 83 8.70 2.79 12.94
CA ALA A 83 7.32 2.79 12.48
C ALA A 83 6.74 4.22 12.42
N LEU A 84 7.03 5.07 13.41
CA LEU A 84 6.63 6.47 13.39
C LEU A 84 7.33 7.23 12.26
N LEU A 85 8.64 7.03 12.08
CA LEU A 85 9.38 7.66 10.97
C LEU A 85 8.80 7.28 9.61
N VAL A 86 8.52 5.99 9.39
CA VAL A 86 7.91 5.49 8.15
C VAL A 86 6.51 6.09 7.96
N SER A 87 5.71 6.20 9.03
CA SER A 87 4.37 6.82 8.97
C SER A 87 4.42 8.30 8.58
N GLU A 88 5.44 9.04 9.01
CA GLU A 88 5.63 10.47 8.70
C GLU A 88 6.29 10.71 7.35
N ARG A 89 7.24 9.85 6.96
CA ARG A 89 8.06 10.00 5.75
C ARG A 89 7.54 9.20 4.56
N GLY A 90 6.49 8.39 4.75
CA GLY A 90 5.91 7.51 3.76
C GLY A 90 6.78 6.30 3.40
N VAL A 91 8.09 6.46 3.20
CA VAL A 91 9.04 5.38 2.94
C VAL A 91 10.41 5.68 3.52
N VAL A 92 11.04 4.66 4.11
CA VAL A 92 12.41 4.69 4.63
C VAL A 92 13.24 3.60 3.95
N PHE A 93 14.46 3.96 3.57
CA PHE A 93 15.38 3.13 2.81
C PHE A 93 16.63 2.79 3.62
N PHE A 94 17.15 1.58 3.39
CA PHE A 94 18.36 1.07 3.98
C PHE A 94 19.21 0.37 2.91
N ARG A 95 20.52 0.53 3.00
CA ARG A 95 21.50 -0.17 2.15
C ARG A 95 22.18 -1.28 2.93
N ASP A 96 22.73 -2.26 2.21
CA ASP A 96 23.58 -3.32 2.77
C ASP A 96 23.02 -4.02 4.02
N GLN A 97 21.75 -4.44 3.95
CA GLN A 97 21.07 -5.06 5.09
C GLN A 97 21.25 -6.58 5.13
N ASP A 98 21.68 -7.11 6.27
CA ASP A 98 21.88 -8.55 6.49
C ASP A 98 20.57 -9.32 6.75
N ILE A 99 19.49 -8.61 7.07
CA ILE A 99 18.20 -9.18 7.49
C ILE A 99 17.70 -10.29 6.56
N ASP A 100 17.52 -11.49 7.08
CA ASP A 100 16.96 -12.63 6.33
C ASP A 100 15.43 -12.58 6.29
N LEU A 101 14.79 -13.56 5.66
CA LEU A 101 13.33 -13.59 5.55
C LEU A 101 12.65 -13.74 6.91
N ASP A 102 13.23 -14.50 7.84
CA ASP A 102 12.64 -14.81 9.14
C ASP A 102 12.69 -13.57 10.03
N GLN A 103 13.84 -12.89 10.06
CA GLN A 103 14.01 -11.62 10.72
C GLN A 103 13.14 -10.51 10.10
N GLN A 104 12.95 -10.51 8.77
CA GLN A 104 12.04 -9.59 8.09
C GLN A 104 10.58 -9.83 8.51
N GLN A 105 10.17 -11.09 8.69
CA GLN A 105 8.87 -11.44 9.23
C GLN A 105 8.73 -10.99 10.69
N ASP A 106 9.75 -11.19 11.51
CA ASP A 106 9.72 -10.82 12.92
C ASP A 106 9.67 -9.29 13.13
N LEU A 107 10.36 -8.53 12.27
CA LEU A 107 10.22 -7.08 12.20
C LEU A 107 8.77 -6.70 11.85
N GLY A 108 8.18 -7.31 10.82
CA GLY A 108 6.78 -7.04 10.47
C GLY A 108 5.79 -7.41 11.59
N LYS A 109 5.98 -8.56 12.26
CA LYS A 109 5.17 -9.02 13.39
C LYS A 109 5.22 -8.09 14.60
N SER A 110 6.30 -7.34 14.77
CA SER A 110 6.41 -6.32 15.82
C SER A 110 5.41 -5.17 15.63
N TRP A 111 4.92 -4.93 14.40
CA TRP A 111 3.99 -3.85 14.07
C TRP A 111 2.55 -4.32 13.86
N GLY A 112 2.33 -5.63 13.72
CA GLY A 112 1.00 -6.21 13.53
C GLY A 112 1.06 -7.60 12.89
N PRO A 113 -0.10 -8.28 12.75
CA PRO A 113 -0.15 -9.56 12.08
C PRO A 113 0.23 -9.43 10.60
N LEU A 114 0.93 -10.43 10.08
CA LEU A 114 1.34 -10.45 8.67
C LEU A 114 0.16 -10.83 7.78
N HIS A 115 0.06 -10.16 6.62
CA HIS A 115 -0.93 -10.47 5.60
C HIS A 115 -0.51 -11.69 4.79
N VAL A 116 -1.42 -12.66 4.67
CA VAL A 116 -1.29 -13.77 3.73
C VAL A 116 -1.93 -13.35 2.41
N HIS A 117 -1.12 -13.24 1.36
CA HIS A 117 -1.60 -12.77 0.05
C HIS A 117 -2.70 -13.69 -0.52
N PRO A 118 -3.77 -13.16 -1.13
CA PRO A 118 -4.90 -13.97 -1.62
C PRO A 118 -4.51 -14.91 -2.76
N ILE A 119 -3.48 -14.55 -3.54
CA ILE A 119 -2.85 -15.42 -4.53
C ILE A 119 -1.58 -16.00 -3.95
N GLY A 120 -1.38 -17.30 -4.13
CA GLY A 120 -0.11 -17.98 -3.91
C GLY A 120 0.59 -18.35 -5.21
N ARG A 121 1.91 -18.50 -5.11
CA ARG A 121 2.76 -19.11 -6.14
C ARG A 121 3.37 -20.41 -5.62
N LYS A 122 3.66 -21.35 -6.51
CA LYS A 122 4.16 -22.69 -6.13
C LYS A 122 5.55 -22.67 -5.49
N ASP A 123 6.33 -21.64 -5.76
CA ASP A 123 7.71 -21.42 -5.30
C ASP A 123 7.80 -20.68 -3.95
N GLU A 124 6.67 -20.26 -3.38
CA GLU A 124 6.65 -19.58 -2.08
C GLU A 124 6.72 -20.59 -0.93
N ALA A 125 7.85 -20.60 -0.21
CA ALA A 125 8.06 -21.47 0.95
C ALA A 125 7.22 -21.07 2.17
N LYS A 126 6.78 -19.81 2.25
CA LYS A 126 6.03 -19.24 3.37
C LYS A 126 4.80 -18.51 2.87
N GLU A 127 3.68 -18.65 3.57
CA GLU A 127 2.40 -18.11 3.13
C GLU A 127 2.25 -16.60 3.40
N ASP A 128 2.95 -16.08 4.41
CA ASP A 128 3.00 -14.69 4.85
C ASP A 128 4.22 -13.92 4.32
N ALA A 129 4.86 -14.47 3.28
CA ALA A 129 5.92 -13.82 2.51
C ALA A 129 5.66 -13.99 1.01
N GLN A 130 6.07 -13.01 0.23
CA GLN A 130 5.94 -13.03 -1.23
C GLN A 130 7.31 -12.98 -1.88
N ILE A 131 7.50 -13.81 -2.90
CA ILE A 131 8.72 -13.83 -3.71
C ILE A 131 8.40 -13.27 -5.10
N PHE A 132 9.17 -12.25 -5.49
CA PHE A 132 9.07 -11.60 -6.78
C PHE A 132 10.34 -11.84 -7.56
N GLN A 133 10.28 -12.69 -8.57
CA GLN A 133 11.39 -12.91 -9.49
C GLN A 133 10.92 -12.69 -10.93
N THR A 134 11.68 -11.89 -11.67
CA THR A 134 11.52 -11.64 -13.12
C THR A 134 12.87 -11.82 -13.80
N ASN A 135 12.86 -12.35 -15.03
CA ASN A 135 14.03 -12.67 -15.86
C ASN A 135 13.65 -12.69 -17.35
N GLU A 136 14.56 -13.09 -18.24
CA GLU A 136 14.33 -13.19 -19.69
C GLU A 136 13.10 -14.04 -20.09
N ALA A 137 12.77 -15.07 -19.31
CA ALA A 137 11.63 -15.95 -19.58
C ALA A 137 10.29 -15.37 -19.08
N SER A 138 10.32 -14.26 -18.33
CA SER A 138 9.14 -13.66 -17.71
C SER A 138 8.33 -12.87 -18.73
N LYS A 139 7.02 -13.17 -18.82
CA LYS A 139 6.08 -12.47 -19.73
C LYS A 139 5.33 -11.33 -19.06
N ILE A 140 5.32 -11.31 -17.72
CA ILE A 140 4.63 -10.32 -16.90
C ILE A 140 5.54 -9.93 -15.74
N HIS A 141 5.40 -8.71 -15.24
CA HIS A 141 6.00 -8.27 -13.99
C HIS A 141 4.92 -7.87 -12.99
N ALA A 142 5.19 -8.07 -11.72
CA ALA A 142 4.30 -7.61 -10.65
C ALA A 142 4.56 -6.12 -10.35
N GLY A 143 3.50 -5.40 -9.99
CA GLY A 143 3.59 -4.01 -9.55
C GLY A 143 3.49 -2.96 -10.66
N ASP A 144 2.91 -3.32 -11.81
CA ASP A 144 2.58 -2.37 -12.88
C ASP A 144 1.46 -1.41 -12.46
N GLY A 145 1.58 -0.15 -12.86
CA GLY A 145 0.67 0.93 -12.50
C GLY A 145 0.77 1.43 -11.05
N TRP A 146 0.30 2.66 -10.83
CA TRP A 146 0.24 3.27 -9.49
C TRP A 146 -0.81 2.59 -8.62
N HIS A 147 -0.38 2.08 -7.47
CA HIS A 147 -1.29 1.41 -6.54
C HIS A 147 -0.84 1.52 -5.08
N THR A 148 -1.83 1.38 -4.19
CA THR A 148 -1.66 1.03 -2.79
C THR A 148 -1.92 -0.48 -2.68
N ASP A 149 -1.01 -1.23 -2.07
CA ASP A 149 -1.16 -2.69 -2.00
C ASP A 149 -2.48 -3.07 -1.35
N ILE A 150 -3.16 -4.05 -1.96
CA ILE A 150 -4.31 -4.77 -1.39
C ILE A 150 -5.42 -3.88 -0.82
N SER A 151 -5.62 -2.67 -1.36
CA SER A 151 -6.63 -1.73 -0.85
C SER A 151 -8.08 -2.24 -0.96
N PHE A 152 -8.32 -3.34 -1.68
CA PHE A 152 -9.62 -4.01 -1.77
C PHE A 152 -9.94 -4.88 -0.54
N GLU A 153 -8.98 -5.16 0.35
CA GLU A 153 -9.25 -5.91 1.59
C GLU A 153 -10.08 -5.06 2.57
N GLU A 154 -10.84 -5.71 3.45
CA GLU A 154 -11.56 -5.02 4.53
C GLU A 154 -10.59 -4.34 5.50
N VAL A 155 -9.47 -5.02 5.78
CA VAL A 155 -8.35 -4.54 6.58
C VAL A 155 -7.11 -4.55 5.68
N PRO A 156 -6.81 -3.44 4.99
CA PRO A 156 -5.66 -3.32 4.10
C PRO A 156 -4.33 -3.34 4.86
N SER A 157 -3.24 -3.43 4.10
CA SER A 157 -1.88 -3.34 4.64
C SER A 157 -1.57 -1.96 5.24
N ALA A 158 -0.94 -1.94 6.41
CA ALA A 158 -0.32 -0.77 7.02
C ALA A 158 1.09 -0.52 6.50
N TYR A 159 1.94 -1.54 6.55
CA TYR A 159 3.34 -1.44 6.14
C TYR A 159 3.72 -2.57 5.22
N ALA A 160 4.71 -2.32 4.37
CA ALA A 160 5.38 -3.38 3.65
C ALA A 160 6.89 -3.19 3.71
N ILE A 161 7.58 -4.33 3.79
CA ILE A 161 9.02 -4.44 3.88
C ILE A 161 9.46 -5.22 2.64
N LEU A 162 10.27 -4.62 1.78
CA LEU A 162 10.78 -5.24 0.56
C LEU A 162 12.31 -5.24 0.58
N LYS A 163 12.90 -6.42 0.45
CA LYS A 163 14.36 -6.60 0.29
C LYS A 163 14.68 -7.09 -1.11
N LEU A 164 15.68 -6.49 -1.74
CA LEU A 164 16.20 -6.94 -3.04
C LEU A 164 17.38 -7.89 -2.85
N LEU A 165 17.25 -9.11 -3.36
CA LEU A 165 18.26 -10.17 -3.29
C LEU A 165 19.15 -10.17 -4.55
N GLU A 166 18.56 -9.83 -5.70
CA GLU A 166 19.23 -9.66 -6.98
C GLU A 166 18.68 -8.42 -7.67
N VAL A 167 19.58 -7.59 -8.20
CA VAL A 167 19.25 -6.30 -8.84
C VAL A 167 19.90 -6.29 -10.23
N PRO A 168 19.18 -5.83 -11.26
CA PRO A 168 19.75 -5.71 -12.60
C PRO A 168 20.87 -4.64 -12.63
N PRO A 169 21.80 -4.68 -13.60
CA PRO A 169 22.85 -3.66 -13.72
C PRO A 169 22.31 -2.23 -13.91
N VAL A 170 21.15 -2.09 -14.55
CA VAL A 170 20.45 -0.83 -14.80
C VAL A 170 18.94 -1.08 -14.82
N GLY A 171 18.16 -0.08 -14.41
CA GLY A 171 16.70 -0.18 -14.31
C GLY A 171 16.24 -0.96 -13.08
N GLY A 172 14.94 -1.27 -13.01
CA GLY A 172 14.31 -2.04 -11.93
C GLY A 172 13.99 -1.23 -10.69
N ASP A 173 14.07 0.10 -10.79
CA ASP A 173 13.78 1.04 -9.72
C ASP A 173 12.32 0.94 -9.28
N THR A 174 12.05 1.47 -8.09
CA THR A 174 10.68 1.63 -7.60
C THR A 174 10.45 3.10 -7.27
N ILE A 175 9.28 3.60 -7.65
CA ILE A 175 8.88 4.99 -7.41
C ILE A 175 7.73 4.97 -6.41
N TRP A 176 7.80 5.83 -5.40
CA TRP A 176 6.71 6.09 -4.47
C TRP A 176 6.19 7.51 -4.63
N VAL A 177 4.93 7.71 -4.28
CA VAL A 177 4.26 9.02 -4.24
C VAL A 177 3.53 9.18 -2.91
N SER A 178 3.63 10.37 -2.31
CA SER A 178 2.95 10.69 -1.04
C SER A 178 1.48 11.01 -1.28
N THR A 179 0.57 10.22 -0.71
CA THR A 179 -0.87 10.51 -0.80
C THR A 179 -1.36 11.46 0.29
N TYR A 180 -0.52 11.79 1.28
CA TYR A 180 -0.69 12.98 2.14
C TYR A 180 -0.55 14.26 1.31
N ALA A 181 0.60 14.41 0.65
CA ALA A 181 0.90 15.61 -0.12
C ALA A 181 -0.03 15.73 -1.35
N ALA A 182 -0.46 14.62 -1.93
CA ALA A 182 -1.49 14.63 -2.97
C ALA A 182 -2.81 15.23 -2.46
N TYR A 183 -3.24 14.92 -1.23
CA TYR A 183 -4.42 15.55 -0.63
C TYR A 183 -4.18 17.05 -0.36
N ASP A 184 -3.03 17.42 0.20
CA ASP A 184 -2.68 18.81 0.51
C ASP A 184 -2.66 19.74 -0.72
N LYS A 185 -2.36 19.19 -1.89
CA LYS A 185 -2.35 19.92 -3.18
C LYS A 185 -3.75 20.17 -3.77
N LEU A 186 -4.81 19.62 -3.19
CA LEU A 186 -6.17 19.88 -3.64
C LEU A 186 -6.68 21.20 -3.04
N SER A 187 -7.49 21.94 -3.81
CA SER A 187 -8.11 23.16 -3.30
C SER A 187 -9.01 22.86 -2.09
N PRO A 188 -9.14 23.78 -1.12
CA PRO A 188 -10.01 23.58 0.04
C PRO A 188 -11.42 23.14 -0.35
N SER A 189 -12.04 23.81 -1.34
CA SER A 189 -13.39 23.45 -1.80
C SER A 189 -13.47 22.04 -2.40
N PHE A 190 -12.42 21.59 -3.09
CA PHE A 190 -12.38 20.24 -3.62
C PHE A 190 -12.19 19.21 -2.50
N ARG A 191 -11.35 19.52 -1.50
CA ARG A 191 -11.17 18.71 -0.29
C ARG A 191 -12.50 18.54 0.45
N ASP A 192 -13.23 19.63 0.71
CA ASP A 192 -14.56 19.61 1.35
C ASP A 192 -15.55 18.70 0.60
N THR A 193 -15.47 18.69 -0.72
CA THR A 193 -16.35 17.86 -1.57
C THR A 193 -16.03 16.36 -1.43
N ILE A 194 -14.75 15.98 -1.40
CA ILE A 194 -14.34 14.57 -1.44
C ILE A 194 -14.23 13.90 -0.07
N GLU A 195 -14.12 14.67 1.01
CA GLU A 195 -13.87 14.15 2.36
C GLU A 195 -14.94 13.20 2.89
N HIS A 196 -16.18 13.36 2.43
CA HIS A 196 -17.31 12.52 2.86
C HIS A 196 -17.62 11.38 1.88
N LEU A 197 -16.85 11.26 0.80
CA LEU A 197 -17.11 10.28 -0.25
C LEU A 197 -16.56 8.91 0.14
N THR A 198 -17.24 7.87 -0.34
CA THR A 198 -16.86 6.47 -0.18
C THR A 198 -16.65 5.86 -1.56
N ALA A 199 -15.59 5.07 -1.72
CA ALA A 199 -15.29 4.38 -2.96
C ALA A 199 -15.23 2.86 -2.78
N LEU A 200 -15.56 2.14 -3.85
CA LEU A 200 -15.44 0.69 -3.97
C LEU A 200 -14.07 0.32 -4.49
N HIS A 201 -13.33 -0.46 -3.70
CA HIS A 201 -12.04 -1.03 -4.06
C HIS A 201 -12.24 -2.52 -4.38
N ASN A 202 -11.91 -2.96 -5.60
CA ASN A 202 -12.23 -4.29 -6.09
C ASN A 202 -11.02 -5.22 -6.23
N ALA A 203 -11.26 -6.53 -6.11
CA ALA A 203 -10.25 -7.59 -6.18
C ALA A 203 -10.19 -8.28 -7.55
N GLU A 204 -10.81 -7.71 -8.59
CA GLU A 204 -11.09 -8.40 -9.86
C GLU A 204 -9.85 -8.99 -10.54
N GLN A 205 -8.75 -8.24 -10.57
CA GLN A 205 -7.47 -8.71 -11.12
C GLN A 205 -6.92 -9.95 -10.40
N PHE A 206 -7.27 -10.15 -9.12
CA PHE A 206 -6.85 -11.32 -8.36
C PHE A 206 -7.81 -12.48 -8.55
N LEU A 207 -9.12 -12.21 -8.71
CA LEU A 207 -10.12 -13.25 -8.99
C LEU A 207 -9.85 -13.96 -10.32
N ALA A 208 -9.22 -13.29 -11.29
CA ALA A 208 -8.77 -13.89 -12.54
C ALA A 208 -7.82 -15.10 -12.33
N ALA A 209 -7.11 -15.16 -11.19
CA ALA A 209 -6.25 -16.29 -10.86
C ALA A 209 -7.00 -17.62 -10.67
N LYS A 210 -8.34 -17.61 -10.46
CA LYS A 210 -9.16 -18.83 -10.47
C LYS A 210 -9.08 -19.57 -11.80
N SER A 211 -8.83 -18.83 -12.88
CA SER A 211 -8.90 -19.31 -14.25
C SER A 211 -7.55 -19.29 -14.95
N ASP A 212 -6.44 -19.23 -14.20
CA ASP A 212 -5.09 -19.28 -14.79
C ASP A 212 -4.87 -20.66 -15.47
N PRO A 213 -4.75 -20.72 -16.81
CA PRO A 213 -4.61 -21.98 -17.52
C PRO A 213 -3.26 -22.67 -17.26
N THR A 214 -2.27 -21.94 -16.72
CA THR A 214 -0.95 -22.50 -16.40
C THR A 214 -0.88 -23.12 -15.00
N GLY A 215 -1.83 -22.77 -14.12
CA GLY A 215 -1.81 -23.14 -12.71
C GLY A 215 -0.53 -22.70 -11.99
N SER A 216 0.11 -21.62 -12.47
CA SER A 216 1.32 -21.04 -11.87
C SER A 216 0.96 -20.16 -10.67
N ILE A 217 -0.22 -19.55 -10.72
CA ILE A 217 -0.86 -18.83 -9.63
C ILE A 217 -2.16 -19.53 -9.24
N TYR A 218 -2.53 -19.44 -7.97
CA TYR A 218 -3.80 -19.98 -7.48
C TYR A 218 -4.34 -19.12 -6.35
N LEU A 219 -5.66 -19.13 -6.18
CA LEU A 219 -6.27 -18.51 -5.00
C LEU A 219 -6.06 -19.37 -3.76
N ARG A 220 -5.55 -18.75 -2.71
CA ARG A 220 -5.37 -19.39 -1.39
C ARG A 220 -6.63 -19.37 -0.52
N ARG A 221 -7.61 -18.52 -0.86
CA ARG A 221 -8.92 -18.46 -0.20
C ARG A 221 -10.04 -18.52 -1.23
N GLU A 222 -11.08 -19.31 -0.95
CA GLU A 222 -12.23 -19.48 -1.85
C GLU A 222 -13.08 -18.21 -1.92
N ASN A 223 -13.16 -17.49 -0.79
CA ASN A 223 -13.99 -16.32 -0.56
C ASN A 223 -13.15 -15.02 -0.52
N VAL A 224 -12.51 -14.66 -1.64
CA VAL A 224 -12.01 -13.29 -1.83
C VAL A 224 -13.22 -12.37 -2.02
N VAL A 225 -13.45 -11.45 -1.07
CA VAL A 225 -14.51 -10.45 -1.20
C VAL A 225 -14.27 -9.63 -2.46
N GLN A 226 -15.29 -9.53 -3.32
CA GLN A 226 -15.15 -8.89 -4.63
C GLN A 226 -14.79 -7.41 -4.51
N SER A 227 -15.43 -6.69 -3.58
CA SER A 227 -15.14 -5.29 -3.32
C SER A 227 -15.39 -4.92 -1.85
N ASN A 228 -14.59 -4.01 -1.33
CA ASN A 228 -14.84 -3.34 -0.04
C ASN A 228 -15.04 -1.83 -0.24
N GLU A 229 -15.82 -1.24 0.67
CA GLU A 229 -16.07 0.19 0.73
C GLU A 229 -15.06 0.86 1.67
N HIS A 230 -14.35 1.87 1.16
CA HIS A 230 -13.38 2.68 1.89
C HIS A 230 -13.62 4.18 1.63
N PRO A 231 -13.32 5.07 2.58
CA PRO A 231 -13.45 6.50 2.34
C PRO A 231 -12.42 6.98 1.31
N VAL A 232 -12.82 7.93 0.45
CA VAL A 232 -11.94 8.57 -0.55
C VAL A 232 -10.83 9.37 0.14
N VAL A 233 -11.13 9.96 1.29
CA VAL A 233 -10.14 10.56 2.19
C VAL A 233 -10.17 9.80 3.50
N ARG A 234 -9.06 9.15 3.87
CA ARG A 234 -8.94 8.46 5.17
C ARG A 234 -8.08 9.25 6.14
N THR A 235 -8.23 8.96 7.43
CA THR A 235 -7.35 9.44 8.49
C THR A 235 -6.29 8.38 8.78
N HIS A 236 -5.03 8.80 8.84
CA HIS A 236 -3.95 7.96 9.30
C HIS A 236 -3.99 7.83 10.83
N PRO A 237 -4.00 6.61 11.39
CA PRO A 237 -4.30 6.43 12.81
C PRO A 237 -3.12 6.80 13.71
N THR A 238 -1.87 6.71 13.23
CA THR A 238 -0.67 7.09 14.01
C THR A 238 -0.45 8.61 14.00
N THR A 239 -0.26 9.20 12.81
CA THR A 239 -0.01 10.64 12.60
C THR A 239 -1.24 11.54 12.76
N GLY A 240 -2.45 11.01 12.55
CA GLY A 240 -3.68 11.81 12.52
C GLY A 240 -3.89 12.62 11.23
N TRP A 241 -3.11 12.34 10.18
CA TRP A 241 -3.14 13.11 8.94
C TRP A 241 -4.13 12.55 7.91
N LYS A 242 -4.70 13.43 7.09
CA LYS A 242 -5.59 13.08 5.98
C LYS A 242 -4.82 12.54 4.78
N ILE A 243 -5.33 11.46 4.19
CA ILE A 243 -4.75 10.75 3.05
C ILE A 243 -5.77 10.68 1.92
N LEU A 244 -5.36 11.02 0.69
CA LEU A 244 -6.12 10.69 -0.50
C LEU A 244 -6.02 9.19 -0.82
N TYR A 245 -7.09 8.44 -0.58
CA TYR A 245 -7.09 6.96 -0.58
C TYR A 245 -7.84 6.38 -1.79
N VAL A 246 -7.39 6.74 -2.99
CA VAL A 246 -7.89 6.19 -4.26
C VAL A 246 -6.73 5.81 -5.16
N ASN A 247 -6.83 4.72 -5.90
CA ASN A 247 -5.78 4.29 -6.83
C ASN A 247 -6.36 3.63 -8.08
N ALA A 248 -5.64 3.71 -9.20
CA ALA A 248 -6.12 3.18 -10.49
C ALA A 248 -6.22 1.65 -10.49
N GLY A 249 -5.36 0.97 -9.72
CA GLY A 249 -5.35 -0.49 -9.60
C GLY A 249 -6.67 -1.04 -9.07
N PHE A 250 -7.19 -0.46 -7.98
CA PHE A 250 -8.27 -1.06 -7.19
C PHE A 250 -9.55 -0.23 -7.11
N THR A 251 -9.49 1.10 -7.15
CA THR A 251 -10.69 1.94 -6.96
C THR A 251 -11.51 1.99 -8.26
N LYS A 252 -12.76 1.53 -8.23
CA LYS A 252 -13.60 1.39 -9.44
C LYS A 252 -14.84 2.25 -9.47
N HIS A 253 -15.37 2.66 -8.32
CA HIS A 253 -16.61 3.43 -8.29
C HIS A 253 -16.73 4.26 -7.02
N ILE A 254 -17.28 5.47 -7.13
CA ILE A 254 -17.65 6.33 -6.00
C ILE A 254 -19.13 6.14 -5.70
N LYS A 255 -19.42 5.71 -4.48
CA LYS A 255 -20.77 5.36 -4.04
C LYS A 255 -21.69 6.58 -4.09
N GLY A 256 -22.88 6.39 -4.65
CA GLY A 256 -23.90 7.43 -4.78
C GLY A 256 -23.74 8.34 -6.01
N TYR A 257 -22.68 8.15 -6.80
CA TYR A 257 -22.47 8.88 -8.05
C TYR A 257 -22.88 8.03 -9.24
N THR A 258 -23.31 8.65 -10.34
CA THR A 258 -23.49 7.92 -11.59
C THR A 258 -22.13 7.43 -12.10
N LYS A 259 -22.13 6.44 -13.01
CA LYS A 259 -20.90 5.91 -13.58
C LYS A 259 -20.04 7.02 -14.22
N ALA A 260 -20.65 7.92 -14.99
CA ALA A 260 -19.93 8.98 -15.68
C ALA A 260 -19.27 9.97 -14.70
N GLU A 261 -19.98 10.39 -13.66
CA GLU A 261 -19.43 11.30 -12.63
C GLU A 261 -18.32 10.61 -11.83
N SER A 262 -18.54 9.37 -11.43
CA SER A 262 -17.54 8.55 -10.73
C SER A 262 -16.27 8.39 -11.56
N ASP A 263 -16.40 8.01 -12.84
CA ASP A 263 -15.25 7.82 -13.73
C ASP A 263 -14.48 9.14 -13.91
N ALA A 264 -15.17 10.26 -14.11
CA ALA A 264 -14.54 11.57 -14.26
C ALA A 264 -13.77 11.98 -13.00
N LEU A 265 -14.38 11.81 -11.81
CA LEU A 265 -13.75 12.16 -10.54
C LEU A 265 -12.56 11.24 -10.22
N LEU A 266 -12.70 9.93 -10.40
CA LEU A 266 -11.60 8.98 -10.20
C LEU A 266 -10.45 9.22 -11.20
N HIS A 267 -10.76 9.54 -12.46
CA HIS A 267 -9.74 9.88 -13.45
C HIS A 267 -8.96 11.13 -13.03
N PHE A 268 -9.65 12.19 -12.57
CA PHE A 268 -8.97 13.39 -12.07
C PHE A 268 -8.06 13.07 -10.87
N LEU A 269 -8.58 12.38 -9.85
CA LEU A 269 -7.83 12.09 -8.62
C LEU A 269 -6.62 11.18 -8.88
N THR A 270 -6.79 10.12 -9.66
CA THR A 270 -5.69 9.20 -9.99
C THR A 270 -4.65 9.84 -10.89
N LYS A 271 -5.06 10.68 -11.85
CA LYS A 271 -4.14 11.47 -12.67
C LYS A 271 -3.36 12.47 -11.82
N HIS A 272 -4.02 13.19 -10.91
CA HIS A 272 -3.40 14.13 -9.98
C HIS A 272 -2.27 13.49 -9.18
N ILE A 273 -2.50 12.29 -8.63
CA ILE A 273 -1.45 11.50 -7.95
C ILE A 273 -0.33 11.12 -8.93
N ALA A 274 -0.69 10.55 -10.08
CA ALA A 274 0.27 10.02 -11.04
C ALA A 274 1.15 11.09 -11.70
N THR A 275 0.70 12.34 -11.83
CA THR A 275 1.43 13.44 -12.50
C THR A 275 2.06 14.44 -11.54
N SER A 276 1.96 14.25 -10.22
CA SER A 276 2.60 15.15 -9.24
C SER A 276 4.03 14.69 -8.95
N ASP A 277 4.99 15.12 -9.78
CA ASP A 277 6.39 14.68 -9.69
C ASP A 277 7.14 15.20 -8.45
N ASP A 278 6.74 16.36 -7.94
CA ASP A 278 7.32 17.04 -6.78
C ASP A 278 7.06 16.34 -5.43
N ILE A 279 6.15 15.36 -5.42
CA ILE A 279 5.77 14.58 -4.23
C ILE A 279 6.15 13.09 -4.37
N LYS A 280 7.10 12.79 -5.26
CA LYS A 280 7.62 11.44 -5.53
C LYS A 280 9.05 11.27 -5.06
N VAL A 281 9.41 10.02 -4.82
CA VAL A 281 10.80 9.58 -4.69
C VAL A 281 11.01 8.36 -5.58
N ARG A 282 12.09 8.37 -6.35
CA ARG A 282 12.55 7.21 -7.13
C ARG A 282 13.75 6.63 -6.41
N PHE A 283 13.68 5.35 -6.07
CA PHE A 283 14.77 4.65 -5.41
C PHE A 283 15.44 3.68 -6.36
N ARG A 284 16.72 3.92 -6.63
CA ARG A 284 17.58 2.99 -7.36
C ARG A 284 18.07 1.92 -6.41
N TRP A 285 17.70 0.68 -6.69
CA TRP A 285 18.05 -0.45 -5.85
C TRP A 285 19.54 -0.81 -5.94
N GLU A 286 20.07 -1.30 -4.83
CA GLU A 286 21.33 -2.02 -4.76
C GLU A 286 21.07 -3.37 -4.11
N LYS A 287 21.98 -4.33 -4.29
CA LYS A 287 21.87 -5.64 -3.64
C LYS A 287 21.73 -5.46 -2.14
N ASN A 288 20.83 -6.23 -1.50
CA ASN A 288 20.52 -6.14 -0.07
C ASN A 288 19.97 -4.79 0.41
N SER A 289 19.53 -3.93 -0.49
CA SER A 289 18.75 -2.75 -0.11
C SER A 289 17.37 -3.18 0.39
N VAL A 290 16.86 -2.46 1.39
CA VAL A 290 15.52 -2.65 1.96
C VAL A 290 14.75 -1.34 1.91
N ALA A 291 13.50 -1.39 1.45
CA ALA A 291 12.55 -0.30 1.62
C ALA A 291 11.44 -0.74 2.57
N ILE A 292 11.08 0.15 3.49
CA ILE A 292 9.94 0.01 4.38
C ILE A 292 9.03 1.20 4.12
N TRP A 293 7.80 0.96 3.68
CA TRP A 293 6.85 2.04 3.42
C TRP A 293 5.56 1.86 4.18
N ASP A 294 4.93 3.00 4.47
CA ASP A 294 3.57 3.09 4.95
C ASP A 294 2.63 2.97 3.75
N ASN A 295 2.02 1.81 3.61
CA ASN A 295 1.10 1.51 2.53
C ASN A 295 -0.22 2.28 2.67
N ARG A 296 -0.55 2.81 3.86
CA ARG A 296 -1.77 3.63 4.02
C ARG A 296 -1.61 4.97 3.31
N ALA A 297 -0.40 5.54 3.35
CA ALA A 297 -0.10 6.92 2.95
C ALA A 297 0.77 7.05 1.68
N THR A 298 0.98 5.95 0.95
CA THR A 298 1.74 5.97 -0.29
C THR A 298 1.07 5.14 -1.39
N GLN A 299 1.37 5.51 -2.63
CA GLN A 299 1.28 4.59 -3.76
C GLN A 299 2.67 4.36 -4.33
N HIS A 300 2.82 3.26 -5.05
CA HIS A 300 4.07 2.92 -5.69
C HIS A 300 3.88 2.30 -7.07
N LEU A 301 4.98 2.30 -7.82
CA LEU A 301 5.11 1.77 -9.16
C LEU A 301 6.47 1.07 -9.27
N ALA A 302 6.48 -0.20 -9.66
CA ALA A 302 7.69 -0.93 -9.97
C ALA A 302 8.01 -0.80 -11.46
N LEU A 303 9.19 -0.29 -11.82
CA LEU A 303 9.57 -0.14 -13.23
C LEU A 303 10.05 -1.46 -13.80
N TRP A 304 9.59 -1.84 -14.99
CA TRP A 304 10.09 -3.00 -15.75
C TRP A 304 10.96 -2.58 -16.94
N ASP A 305 11.98 -1.76 -16.68
CA ASP A 305 12.91 -1.17 -17.65
C ASP A 305 14.27 -1.90 -17.71
N TYR A 306 14.29 -3.19 -17.35
CA TYR A 306 15.53 -3.96 -17.16
C TYR A 306 15.60 -5.28 -17.94
N TYR A 307 14.66 -5.56 -18.84
CA TYR A 307 14.71 -6.75 -19.69
C TYR A 307 16.04 -6.81 -20.50
N PRO A 308 16.69 -7.97 -20.64
CA PRO A 308 16.31 -9.31 -20.17
C PRO A 308 16.83 -9.68 -18.77
N ASN A 309 17.41 -8.73 -18.03
CA ASN A 309 18.09 -9.00 -16.76
C ASN A 309 17.13 -9.48 -15.66
N THR A 310 17.71 -10.13 -14.65
CA THR A 310 16.98 -10.64 -13.50
C THR A 310 16.78 -9.56 -12.42
N ARG A 311 15.60 -9.58 -11.79
CA ARG A 311 15.32 -8.87 -10.54
C ARG A 311 14.65 -9.84 -9.57
N HIS A 312 15.17 -9.96 -8.35
CA HIS A 312 14.67 -10.89 -7.35
C HIS A 312 14.49 -10.17 -6.01
N ALA A 313 13.27 -10.21 -5.47
CA ALA A 313 12.90 -9.55 -4.22
C ALA A 313 12.04 -10.46 -3.33
N GLN A 314 12.10 -10.18 -2.03
CA GLN A 314 11.20 -10.76 -1.04
C GLN A 314 10.44 -9.67 -0.30
N ARG A 315 9.13 -9.88 -0.09
CA ARG A 315 8.25 -8.91 0.60
C ARG A 315 7.50 -9.56 1.74
N VAL A 316 7.40 -8.82 2.83
CA VAL A 316 6.47 -9.08 3.93
C VAL A 316 5.55 -7.88 4.07
N VAL A 317 4.28 -8.13 4.37
CA VAL A 317 3.23 -7.12 4.44
C VAL A 317 2.54 -7.23 5.79
N VAL A 318 2.37 -6.10 6.48
CA VAL A 318 1.75 -6.01 7.81
C VAL A 318 0.33 -5.51 7.66
N LEU A 319 -0.63 -6.22 8.25
CA LEU A 319 -2.02 -5.77 8.30
C LEU A 319 -2.17 -4.51 9.13
N GLY A 320 -2.92 -3.55 8.60
CA GLY A 320 -3.29 -2.32 9.28
C GLY A 320 -4.68 -2.41 9.88
N GLU A 321 -5.39 -1.31 9.83
CA GLU A 321 -6.74 -1.14 10.32
C GLU A 321 -7.76 -0.95 9.19
N ARG A 322 -9.04 -1.14 9.51
CA ARG A 322 -10.12 -0.76 8.60
C ARG A 322 -10.05 0.75 8.37
N PRO A 323 -9.93 1.23 7.11
CA PRO A 323 -9.87 2.64 6.80
C PRO A 323 -11.10 3.39 7.32
N TYR A 324 -10.86 4.56 7.92
CA TYR A 324 -11.89 5.44 8.44
C TYR A 324 -11.54 6.90 8.16
N TYR A 325 -12.54 7.77 8.26
CA TYR A 325 -12.38 9.21 8.16
C TYR A 325 -12.82 9.86 9.47
N ASP A 326 -11.96 10.69 10.04
CA ASP A 326 -12.26 11.56 11.18
C ASP A 326 -12.26 13.02 10.72
N SER A 327 -13.39 13.71 10.87
CA SER A 327 -13.52 15.12 10.47
C SER A 327 -12.64 16.09 11.27
N LYS A 328 -12.10 15.65 12.41
CA LYS A 328 -11.13 16.42 13.21
C LYS A 328 -9.68 16.17 12.81
N SER A 329 -9.42 15.21 11.92
CA SER A 329 -8.08 14.98 11.39
C SER A 329 -7.59 16.19 10.59
N LYS A 330 -6.27 16.33 10.49
CA LYS A 330 -5.64 17.47 9.82
C LYS A 330 -4.97 17.04 8.54
N SER A 331 -4.78 17.96 7.62
CA SER A 331 -3.84 17.80 6.52
C SER A 331 -2.40 17.64 7.05
N GLN A 332 -1.48 17.06 6.27
CA GLN A 332 -0.06 16.97 6.68
C GLN A 332 0.55 18.38 6.80
N LEU A 333 0.22 19.29 5.88
CA LEU A 333 0.59 20.70 5.98
C LEU A 333 0.04 21.39 7.23
N GLU A 334 -1.25 21.24 7.53
CA GLU A 334 -1.90 21.83 8.71
C GLU A 334 -1.31 21.33 10.03
N ALA A 335 -0.77 20.11 10.04
CA ALA A 335 -0.11 19.51 11.19
C ALA A 335 1.38 19.87 11.33
N GLY A 336 1.96 20.59 10.35
CA GLY A 336 3.39 20.88 10.31
C GLY A 336 4.26 19.66 10.00
N GLY A 337 3.69 18.62 9.39
CA GLY A 337 4.34 17.33 9.14
C GLY A 337 5.25 17.29 7.91
N ALA A 338 5.09 18.23 6.97
CA ALA A 338 5.95 18.35 5.81
C ALA A 338 7.06 19.39 6.07
N SER A 339 8.29 19.10 5.65
CA SER A 339 9.38 20.09 5.68
C SER A 339 9.24 21.16 4.59
N TYR A 340 8.33 20.93 3.63
CA TYR A 340 8.02 21.83 2.53
C TYR A 340 6.51 22.08 2.50
N GLN A 341 6.14 23.35 2.39
CA GLN A 341 4.78 23.74 2.06
C GLN A 341 4.62 23.73 0.55
N ALA A 342 3.59 23.05 0.05
CA ALA A 342 3.25 23.12 -1.38
C ALA A 342 3.21 24.59 -1.81
N PRO A 343 3.68 24.93 -3.03
CA PRO A 343 3.56 26.29 -3.51
C PRO A 343 2.07 26.69 -3.47
N PRO A 344 1.76 27.95 -3.13
CA PRO A 344 0.39 28.39 -3.04
C PRO A 344 -0.40 27.99 -4.28
N LEU A 345 -1.61 27.49 -4.06
CA LEU A 345 -2.47 27.02 -5.16
C LEU A 345 -2.80 28.21 -6.05
N TRP A 346 -2.48 28.08 -7.34
CA TRP A 346 -2.88 29.09 -8.31
C TRP A 346 -4.39 28.99 -8.52
N THR A 347 -5.15 29.92 -7.95
CA THR A 347 -6.56 30.11 -8.30
C THR A 347 -6.68 31.31 -9.22
N ARG A 348 -7.05 31.06 -10.48
CA ARG A 348 -7.43 32.13 -11.43
C ARG A 348 -8.89 32.48 -11.21
N ASP A 349 -9.18 33.04 -10.05
CA ASP A 349 -10.54 33.53 -9.76
C ASP A 349 -10.80 34.89 -10.42
N ILE A 350 -9.78 35.50 -11.06
CA ILE A 350 -9.88 36.83 -11.66
C ILE A 350 -9.09 36.88 -12.97
N ASP A 351 -9.78 37.06 -14.09
CA ASP A 351 -9.16 37.54 -15.33
C ASP A 351 -8.77 39.01 -15.19
N GLY A 352 -7.47 39.31 -15.37
CA GLY A 352 -6.96 40.69 -15.40
C GLY A 352 -6.63 41.33 -14.04
N GLY A 353 -6.70 40.60 -12.92
CA GLY A 353 -6.24 41.07 -11.62
C GLY A 353 -4.73 40.85 -11.43
N LYS A 354 -4.05 41.76 -10.72
CA LYS A 354 -2.62 41.61 -10.37
C LYS A 354 -2.38 40.22 -9.76
N LEU A 355 -1.52 39.45 -10.42
CA LEU A 355 -0.99 38.16 -10.00
C LEU A 355 -0.86 38.06 -8.48
N GLY A 356 -1.52 37.09 -7.87
CA GLY A 356 -1.44 36.89 -6.44
C GLY A 356 -1.77 35.46 -6.09
N TYR A 357 -0.73 34.63 -5.99
CA TYR A 357 -0.76 33.47 -5.12
C TYR A 357 -1.41 33.84 -3.78
N LYS A 358 -2.47 33.15 -3.37
CA LYS A 358 -3.05 33.29 -2.04
C LYS A 358 -2.52 32.15 -1.17
N TRP A 359 -2.00 32.52 0.01
CA TRP A 359 -1.55 31.60 1.05
C TRP A 359 -2.73 30.98 1.79
#